data_AF-A0A1G4FKR8-F1
#
_entry.id   AF-A0A1G4FKR8-F1
#
_cell.length_a   1.000
_cell.length_b   1.000
_cell.length_c   1.000
_cell.angle_alpha   90.00
_cell.angle_beta   90.00
_cell.angle_gamma   90.00
#
_symmetry.space_group_name_H-M   'P 1'
#
loop_
_entity.id
_entity.type
_entity.pdbx_description
1 polymer ?
#
loop_
_entity_poly.entity_id
_entity_poly.type
_entity_poly.pdbx_seq_one_letter_code
_entity_poly.pdbx_strand_id
1 'polypeptide(L)'
;MNLLDRIKELCLEKKISQRKLESNLGLSNGATSKWGKSSPSADVLEKVADYFGVSTDYLLGKIPFRNEDEAYYSISVASIKYLMANGDEIPDNYGIDSGLIYLSDKNINRDIWNYCYNLLNKFEKKLSLTDLDLFELSNIIFSEIKWTKDFSGLVYLKNYNDETITIKLNFNKVNKLNADDLNLKDSFLLKSMDINDNSFLRYNSVLTSFKSKEKNNMNNRVGKSEAPATIAAHLPEGEELTEEEQKQLNDYIQFLLSKREK
;
A
#
# COMPACT_ATOMS: atom_id res chain seq x y z
N MET A 1 21.19 -16.40 4.71
CA MET A 1 21.89 -15.10 4.62
C MET A 1 21.98 -14.50 6.00
N ASN A 2 23.19 -14.18 6.46
CA ASN A 2 23.40 -13.53 7.76
C ASN A 2 23.54 -12.00 7.61
N LEU A 3 23.76 -11.29 8.72
CA LEU A 3 23.92 -9.83 8.76
C LEU A 3 25.03 -9.33 7.83
N LEU A 4 26.19 -9.99 7.84
CA LEU A 4 27.33 -9.63 7.00
C LEU A 4 27.02 -9.80 5.51
N ASP A 5 26.32 -10.87 5.13
CA ASP A 5 25.93 -11.13 3.75
C ASP A 5 25.02 -10.00 3.22
N ARG A 6 24.00 -9.60 3.99
CA ARG A 6 23.10 -8.49 3.65
C ARG A 6 23.84 -7.16 3.50
N ILE A 7 24.79 -6.87 4.39
CA ILE A 7 25.59 -5.64 4.31
C ILE A 7 26.49 -5.65 3.09
N LYS A 8 27.04 -6.81 2.69
CA LYS A 8 27.83 -6.93 1.46
C LYS A 8 26.98 -6.66 0.23
N GLU A 9 25.77 -7.21 0.15
CA GLU A 9 24.85 -6.95 -0.94
C GLU A 9 24.48 -5.47 -1.06
N LEU A 10 24.11 -4.84 0.06
CA LEU A 10 23.80 -3.41 0.09
C LEU A 10 25.01 -2.54 -0.31
N CYS A 11 26.23 -2.92 0.10
CA CYS A 11 27.46 -2.26 -0.34
C CYS A 11 27.66 -2.39 -1.87
N LEU A 12 27.44 -3.59 -2.42
CA LEU A 12 27.58 -3.86 -3.85
C LEU A 12 26.60 -3.01 -4.68
N GLU A 13 25.34 -2.93 -4.24
CA GLU A 13 24.32 -2.11 -4.88
C GLU A 13 24.63 -0.62 -4.85
N LYS A 14 25.09 -0.11 -3.69
CA LYS A 14 25.57 1.28 -3.58
C LYS A 14 26.94 1.51 -4.24
N LYS A 15 27.55 0.48 -4.83
CA LYS A 15 28.89 0.54 -5.46
C LYS A 15 29.97 1.07 -4.51
N ILE A 16 29.91 0.69 -3.24
CA ILE A 16 30.89 1.05 -2.20
C ILE A 16 31.55 -0.20 -1.61
N SER A 17 32.75 -0.04 -1.06
CA SER A 17 33.38 -1.10 -0.26
C SER A 17 32.88 -1.07 1.20
N GLN A 18 32.99 -2.19 1.90
CA GLN A 18 32.71 -2.24 3.35
C GLN A 18 33.59 -1.25 4.13
N ARG A 19 34.85 -1.07 3.73
CA ARG A 19 35.74 -0.08 4.34
C ARG A 19 35.23 1.35 4.15
N LYS A 20 34.63 1.64 2.98
CA LYS A 20 34.01 2.95 2.73
C LYS A 20 32.77 3.14 3.60
N LEU A 21 31.94 2.11 3.76
CA LEU A 21 30.83 2.11 4.72
C LEU A 21 31.32 2.41 6.15
N GLU A 22 32.32 1.67 6.63
CA GLU A 22 32.91 1.86 7.96
C GLU A 22 33.40 3.29 8.16
N SER A 23 34.15 3.82 7.18
CA SER A 23 34.63 5.20 7.21
C SER A 23 33.50 6.23 7.23
N ASN A 24 32.44 6.01 6.44
CA ASN A 24 31.29 6.91 6.40
C ASN A 24 30.51 6.91 7.72
N LEU A 25 30.52 5.79 8.46
CA LEU A 25 29.82 5.62 9.73
C LEU A 25 30.70 5.86 10.96
N GLY A 26 31.98 6.22 10.78
CA GLY A 26 32.92 6.42 11.88
C GLY A 26 33.28 5.13 12.63
N LEU A 27 33.20 3.98 11.97
CA LEU A 27 33.53 2.67 12.54
C LEU A 27 35.02 2.34 12.35
N SER A 28 35.57 1.51 13.24
CA SER A 28 36.93 1.00 13.09
C SER A 28 37.06 0.13 11.83
N ASN A 29 38.20 0.22 11.13
CA ASN A 29 38.47 -0.63 9.96
C ASN A 29 38.29 -2.13 10.29
N GLY A 30 37.53 -2.83 9.47
CA GLY A 30 37.24 -4.27 9.64
C GLY A 30 36.16 -4.58 10.69
N ALA A 31 35.48 -3.58 11.24
CA ALA A 31 34.33 -3.78 12.12
C ALA A 31 33.25 -4.67 11.47
N THR A 32 32.87 -4.39 10.22
CA THR A 32 31.77 -5.09 9.55
C THR A 32 32.09 -6.57 9.36
N SER A 33 33.36 -6.90 9.11
CA SER A 33 33.81 -8.28 8.87
C SER A 33 33.53 -9.23 10.04
N LYS A 34 33.46 -8.71 11.26
CA LYS A 34 33.17 -9.49 12.49
C LYS A 34 31.69 -9.85 12.61
N TRP A 35 30.81 -9.20 11.85
CA TRP A 35 29.35 -9.34 11.98
C TRP A 35 28.78 -10.63 11.40
N GLY A 36 29.63 -11.49 10.81
CA GLY A 36 29.25 -12.86 10.51
C GLY A 36 29.23 -13.78 11.74
N LYS A 37 29.90 -13.40 12.84
CA LYS A 37 30.03 -14.19 14.07
C LYS A 37 29.59 -13.46 15.34
N SER A 38 29.41 -12.16 15.27
CA SER A 38 29.04 -11.29 16.41
C SER A 38 28.02 -10.26 15.95
N SER A 39 27.26 -9.69 16.89
CA SER A 39 26.34 -8.60 16.57
C SER A 39 26.97 -7.25 16.90
N PRO A 40 26.78 -6.21 16.06
CA PRO A 40 27.07 -4.84 16.45
C PRO A 40 26.19 -4.40 17.63
N SER A 41 26.52 -3.26 18.24
CA SER A 41 25.58 -2.61 19.17
C SER A 41 24.30 -2.17 18.42
N ALA A 42 23.20 -1.99 19.16
CA ALA A 42 21.95 -1.49 18.60
C ALA A 42 22.15 -0.18 17.83
N ASP A 43 22.86 0.79 18.42
CA ASP A 43 23.16 2.08 17.80
C ASP A 43 23.92 1.95 16.48
N VAL A 44 24.86 1.01 16.39
CA VAL A 44 25.63 0.78 15.16
C VAL A 44 24.75 0.09 14.11
N LEU A 45 23.92 -0.86 14.53
CA LEU A 45 22.98 -1.52 13.63
C LEU A 45 21.98 -0.53 13.03
N GLU A 46 21.43 0.37 13.85
CA GLU A 46 20.52 1.44 13.42
C GLU A 46 21.19 2.39 12.43
N LYS A 47 22.42 2.86 12.73
CA LYS A 47 23.19 3.70 11.79
C LYS A 47 23.41 3.04 10.44
N VAL A 48 23.67 1.73 10.41
CA VAL A 48 23.83 0.98 9.15
C VAL A 48 22.48 0.89 8.43
N ALA A 49 21.40 0.63 9.16
CA ALA A 49 20.05 0.56 8.62
C ALA A 49 19.64 1.88 7.96
N ASP A 50 19.82 3.00 8.66
CA ASP A 50 19.56 4.36 8.17
C ASP A 50 20.38 4.71 6.94
N TYR A 51 21.68 4.38 6.95
CA TYR A 51 22.57 4.65 5.83
C TYR A 51 22.12 3.98 4.52
N PHE A 52 21.51 2.80 4.62
CA PHE A 52 21.01 2.05 3.48
C PHE A 52 19.51 2.27 3.22
N GLY A 53 18.77 2.94 4.12
CA GLY A 53 17.32 3.10 3.99
C GLY A 53 16.55 1.79 4.16
N VAL A 54 17.03 0.92 5.04
CA VAL A 54 16.43 -0.39 5.35
C VAL A 54 16.12 -0.49 6.84
N SER A 55 15.31 -1.46 7.25
CA SER A 55 15.07 -1.72 8.68
C SER A 55 16.20 -2.54 9.34
N THR A 56 16.35 -2.40 10.65
CA THR A 56 17.23 -3.27 11.45
C THR A 56 16.80 -4.73 11.38
N ASP A 57 15.49 -5.00 11.35
CA ASP A 57 14.94 -6.35 11.20
C ASP A 57 15.28 -6.97 9.84
N TYR A 58 15.35 -6.16 8.77
CA TYR A 58 15.87 -6.62 7.48
C TYR A 58 17.34 -7.00 7.61
N LEU A 59 18.18 -6.14 8.19
CA LEU A 59 19.61 -6.44 8.38
C LEU A 59 19.84 -7.72 9.20
N LEU A 60 19.02 -7.95 10.22
CA LEU A 60 19.06 -9.15 11.05
C LEU A 60 18.45 -10.39 10.38
N GLY A 61 17.87 -10.24 9.19
CA GLY A 61 17.27 -11.34 8.44
C GLY A 61 15.95 -11.86 8.99
N LYS A 62 15.27 -11.07 9.84
CA LYS A 62 13.95 -11.42 10.37
C LYS A 62 12.84 -11.18 9.36
N ILE A 63 13.02 -10.21 8.47
CA ILE A 63 12.03 -9.86 7.46
C ILE A 63 12.65 -9.92 6.06
N PRO A 64 11.85 -10.27 5.03
CA PRO A 64 12.36 -10.46 3.68
C PRO A 64 12.48 -9.17 2.89
N PHE A 65 11.79 -8.10 3.29
CA PHE A 65 11.75 -6.83 2.55
C PHE A 65 12.57 -5.74 3.25
N ARG A 66 13.22 -4.89 2.47
CA ARG A 66 14.10 -3.81 2.95
C ARG A 66 13.35 -2.75 3.74
N ASN A 67 12.21 -2.34 3.22
CA ASN A 67 11.34 -1.29 3.72
C ASN A 67 9.89 -1.57 3.30
N GLU A 68 8.97 -0.70 3.71
CA GLU A 68 7.55 -0.86 3.40
C GLU A 68 7.24 -0.70 1.91
N ASP A 69 7.95 0.17 1.20
CA ASP A 69 7.77 0.40 -0.24
C ASP A 69 8.07 -0.88 -1.03
N GLU A 70 9.23 -1.50 -0.80
CA GLU A 70 9.61 -2.77 -1.44
C GLU A 70 8.60 -3.86 -1.12
N ALA A 71 8.12 -3.93 0.14
CA ALA A 71 7.07 -4.87 0.52
C ALA A 71 5.79 -4.62 -0.27
N TYR A 72 5.33 -3.38 -0.35
CA TYR A 72 4.10 -3.00 -1.07
C TYR A 72 4.18 -3.37 -2.54
N TYR A 73 5.22 -2.93 -3.27
CA TYR A 73 5.40 -3.25 -4.69
C TYR A 73 5.41 -4.75 -4.95
N SER A 74 6.23 -5.46 -4.16
CA SER A 74 6.45 -6.89 -4.32
C SER A 74 5.19 -7.71 -4.00
N ILE A 75 4.49 -7.36 -2.91
CA ILE A 75 3.25 -8.04 -2.49
C ILE A 75 2.12 -7.73 -3.46
N SER A 76 2.01 -6.51 -3.95
CA SER A 76 0.98 -6.11 -4.93
C SER A 76 1.06 -6.95 -6.20
N VAL A 77 2.26 -7.04 -6.79
CA VAL A 77 2.50 -7.86 -7.99
C VAL A 77 2.28 -9.35 -7.69
N ALA A 78 2.80 -9.84 -6.56
CA ALA A 78 2.65 -11.24 -6.19
C ALA A 78 1.18 -11.63 -5.91
N SER A 79 0.37 -10.71 -5.40
CA SER A 79 -1.06 -10.93 -5.15
C SER A 79 -1.81 -11.14 -6.46
N ILE A 80 -1.55 -10.31 -7.47
CA ILE A 80 -2.14 -10.53 -8.80
C ILE A 80 -1.67 -11.85 -9.41
N LYS A 81 -0.37 -12.17 -9.33
CA LYS A 81 0.15 -13.47 -9.81
C LYS A 81 -0.53 -14.65 -9.11
N TYR A 82 -0.79 -14.52 -7.80
CA TYR A 82 -1.54 -15.53 -7.04
C TYR A 82 -2.96 -15.68 -7.57
N LEU A 83 -3.69 -14.58 -7.78
CA LEU A 83 -5.05 -14.61 -8.32
C LEU A 83 -5.10 -15.20 -9.74
N MET A 84 -4.12 -14.89 -10.60
CA MET A 84 -4.04 -15.49 -11.95
C MET A 84 -3.84 -17.00 -11.91
N ALA A 85 -3.04 -17.49 -10.94
CA ALA A 85 -2.74 -18.91 -10.79
C ALA A 85 -3.87 -19.69 -10.11
N ASN A 86 -4.62 -19.05 -9.21
CA ASN A 86 -5.65 -19.68 -8.38
C ASN A 86 -7.02 -19.02 -8.59
N GLY A 87 -7.35 -18.68 -9.84
CA GLY A 87 -8.57 -17.94 -10.18
C GLY A 87 -9.86 -18.63 -9.71
N ASP A 88 -9.86 -19.97 -9.68
CA ASP A 88 -10.99 -20.77 -9.22
C ASP A 88 -11.23 -20.69 -7.70
N GLU A 89 -10.26 -20.17 -6.93
CA GLU A 89 -10.40 -19.91 -5.49
C GLU A 89 -10.98 -18.52 -5.18
N ILE A 90 -11.13 -17.66 -6.19
CA ILE A 90 -11.67 -16.31 -6.00
C ILE A 90 -13.19 -16.41 -5.90
N PRO A 91 -13.83 -15.92 -4.82
CA PRO A 91 -15.28 -15.93 -4.70
C PRO A 91 -15.94 -15.14 -5.85
N ASP A 92 -16.99 -15.69 -6.44
CA ASP A 92 -17.72 -15.05 -7.56
C ASP A 92 -18.18 -13.63 -7.23
N ASN A 93 -18.53 -13.37 -5.96
CA ASN A 93 -18.97 -12.07 -5.51
C ASN A 93 -17.84 -11.06 -5.32
N TYR A 94 -16.56 -11.46 -5.24
CA TYR A 94 -15.43 -10.59 -4.88
C TYR A 94 -15.19 -9.40 -5.83
N GLY A 95 -15.89 -9.27 -6.96
CA GLY A 95 -15.90 -8.05 -7.76
C GLY A 95 -14.51 -7.56 -8.22
N ILE A 96 -13.83 -8.36 -9.04
CA ILE A 96 -12.51 -8.01 -9.63
C ILE A 96 -12.58 -6.69 -10.43
N ASP A 97 -13.71 -6.44 -11.06
CA ASP A 97 -14.02 -5.24 -11.84
C ASP A 97 -14.53 -4.07 -10.98
N SER A 98 -14.62 -4.21 -9.64
CA SER A 98 -15.16 -3.17 -8.75
C SER A 98 -14.43 -1.83 -8.88
N GLY A 99 -13.15 -1.82 -9.24
CA GLY A 99 -12.43 -0.60 -9.58
C GLY A 99 -13.00 0.13 -10.80
N LEU A 100 -13.39 -0.58 -11.86
CA LEU A 100 -14.03 0.04 -13.03
C LEU A 100 -15.39 0.64 -12.67
N ILE A 101 -16.17 -0.07 -11.86
CA ILE A 101 -17.47 0.40 -11.38
C ILE A 101 -17.26 1.69 -10.58
N TYR A 102 -16.32 1.67 -9.62
CA TYR A 102 -15.95 2.85 -8.84
C TYR A 102 -15.53 4.05 -9.71
N LEU A 103 -14.79 3.80 -10.81
CA LEU A 103 -14.38 4.84 -11.74
C LEU A 103 -15.55 5.38 -12.59
N SER A 104 -16.52 4.53 -12.93
CA SER A 104 -17.67 4.91 -13.76
C SER A 104 -18.58 5.93 -13.07
N ASP A 105 -18.73 5.83 -11.74
CA ASP A 105 -19.50 6.77 -10.92
C ASP A 105 -18.87 8.17 -10.80
N LYS A 106 -17.65 8.34 -11.30
CA LYS A 106 -16.81 9.53 -11.09
C LYS A 106 -16.60 10.38 -12.35
N ASN A 107 -17.33 10.13 -13.44
CA ASN A 107 -17.18 10.85 -14.72
C ASN A 107 -15.71 10.89 -15.22
N ILE A 108 -15.01 9.77 -15.06
CA ILE A 108 -13.57 9.70 -15.32
C ILE A 108 -13.27 9.74 -16.81
N ASN A 109 -12.08 10.28 -17.13
CA ASN A 109 -11.56 10.35 -18.48
C ASN A 109 -11.65 8.96 -19.16
N ARG A 110 -12.24 8.94 -20.36
CA ARG A 110 -12.42 7.75 -21.19
C ARG A 110 -11.13 6.97 -21.42
N ASP A 111 -9.99 7.64 -21.51
CA ASP A 111 -8.68 7.00 -21.70
C ASP A 111 -8.28 6.18 -20.48
N ILE A 112 -8.56 6.67 -19.27
CA ILE A 112 -8.31 5.95 -18.00
C ILE A 112 -9.19 4.73 -17.91
N TRP A 113 -10.48 4.88 -18.23
CA TRP A 113 -11.41 3.75 -18.25
C TRP A 113 -10.96 2.68 -19.25
N ASN A 114 -10.65 3.07 -20.49
CA ASN A 114 -10.18 2.16 -21.53
C ASN A 114 -8.90 1.43 -21.10
N TYR A 115 -7.97 2.15 -20.47
CA TYR A 115 -6.74 1.56 -19.96
C TYR A 115 -7.01 0.48 -18.91
N CYS A 116 -7.80 0.82 -17.89
CA CYS A 116 -8.15 -0.11 -16.82
C CYS A 116 -8.90 -1.33 -17.35
N TYR A 117 -9.87 -1.11 -18.25
CA TYR A 117 -10.65 -2.16 -18.88
C TYR A 117 -9.76 -3.10 -19.69
N ASN A 118 -8.80 -2.56 -20.46
CA ASN A 118 -7.87 -3.37 -21.23
C ASN A 118 -6.97 -4.23 -20.33
N LEU A 119 -6.48 -3.71 -19.20
CA LEU A 119 -5.69 -4.50 -18.25
C LEU A 119 -6.51 -5.63 -17.62
N LEU A 120 -7.74 -5.36 -17.18
CA LEU A 120 -8.64 -6.38 -16.63
C LEU A 120 -8.97 -7.47 -17.65
N ASN A 121 -9.27 -7.10 -18.89
CA ASN A 121 -9.53 -8.06 -19.97
C ASN A 121 -8.29 -8.93 -20.27
N LYS A 122 -7.08 -8.38 -20.18
CA LYS A 122 -5.84 -9.19 -20.30
C LYS A 122 -5.71 -10.18 -19.14
N PHE A 123 -6.04 -9.76 -17.92
CA PHE A 123 -6.04 -10.63 -16.74
C PHE A 123 -7.03 -11.78 -16.87
N GLU A 124 -8.29 -11.49 -17.22
CA GLU A 124 -9.34 -12.50 -17.41
C GLU A 124 -8.96 -13.53 -18.48
N LYS A 125 -8.33 -13.06 -19.57
CA LYS A 125 -7.83 -13.91 -20.66
C LYS A 125 -6.49 -14.59 -20.36
N LYS A 126 -5.94 -14.43 -19.15
CA LYS A 126 -4.64 -14.97 -18.73
C LYS A 126 -3.50 -14.66 -19.71
N LEU A 127 -3.53 -13.45 -20.29
CA LEU A 127 -2.49 -12.99 -21.19
C LEU A 127 -1.22 -12.62 -20.41
N SER A 128 -0.08 -12.59 -21.12
CA SER A 128 1.18 -12.12 -20.54
C SER A 128 1.08 -10.66 -20.10
N LEU A 129 1.53 -10.38 -18.88
CA LEU A 129 1.53 -9.06 -18.25
C LEU A 129 2.93 -8.78 -17.69
N THR A 130 3.40 -7.55 -17.84
CA THR A 130 4.65 -7.08 -17.22
C THR A 130 4.47 -6.85 -15.72
N ASP A 131 5.55 -6.74 -14.95
CA ASP A 131 5.43 -6.42 -13.52
C ASP A 131 4.77 -5.04 -13.28
N LEU A 132 4.92 -4.08 -14.20
CA LEU A 132 4.19 -2.81 -14.18
C LEU A 132 2.70 -3.01 -14.42
N ASP A 133 2.30 -3.80 -15.43
CA ASP A 133 0.89 -4.10 -15.69
C ASP A 133 0.24 -4.77 -14.48
N LEU A 134 0.94 -5.72 -13.84
CA LEU A 134 0.47 -6.42 -12.64
C LEU A 134 0.34 -5.47 -11.45
N PHE A 135 1.28 -4.54 -11.29
CA PHE A 135 1.21 -3.53 -10.27
C PHE A 135 0.02 -2.58 -10.49
N GLU A 136 -0.19 -2.08 -11.71
CA GLU A 136 -1.34 -1.22 -12.00
C GLU A 136 -2.67 -1.97 -11.87
N LEU A 137 -2.72 -3.23 -12.27
CA LEU A 137 -3.88 -4.08 -12.06
C LEU A 137 -4.19 -4.26 -10.57
N SER A 138 -3.18 -4.38 -9.71
CA SER A 138 -3.40 -4.42 -8.25
C SER A 138 -4.11 -3.17 -7.73
N ASN A 139 -3.81 -2.00 -8.30
CA ASN A 139 -4.48 -0.75 -7.92
C ASN A 139 -5.91 -0.67 -8.49
N ILE A 140 -6.15 -1.31 -9.63
CA ILE A 140 -7.49 -1.40 -10.23
C ILE A 140 -8.39 -2.34 -9.43
N ILE A 141 -7.90 -3.52 -9.04
CA ILE A 141 -8.71 -4.55 -8.38
C ILE A 141 -8.86 -4.24 -6.88
N PHE A 142 -7.79 -3.79 -6.23
CA PHE A 142 -7.78 -3.61 -4.78
C PHE A 142 -7.90 -2.14 -4.39
N SER A 143 -8.81 -1.88 -3.46
CA SER A 143 -8.90 -0.61 -2.75
C SER A 143 -7.92 -0.54 -1.59
N GLU A 144 -7.52 -1.68 -1.03
CA GLU A 144 -6.54 -1.80 0.05
C GLU A 144 -5.83 -3.16 0.03
N ILE A 145 -4.51 -3.15 0.27
CA ILE A 145 -3.69 -4.34 0.46
C ILE A 145 -3.04 -4.25 1.84
N LYS A 146 -3.30 -5.23 2.70
CA LYS A 146 -2.68 -5.36 4.03
C LYS A 146 -1.99 -6.70 4.16
N TRP A 147 -0.94 -6.76 4.97
CA TRP A 147 -0.26 -8.01 5.29
C TRP A 147 0.10 -8.06 6.76
N THR A 148 0.32 -9.27 7.26
CA THR A 148 0.72 -9.45 8.65
C THR A 148 2.16 -8.99 8.87
N LYS A 149 2.37 -8.17 9.91
CA LYS A 149 3.69 -7.63 10.27
C LYS A 149 4.63 -8.68 10.88
N ASP A 150 4.11 -9.85 11.25
CA ASP A 150 4.92 -11.02 11.61
C ASP A 150 5.51 -11.75 10.39
N PHE A 151 5.18 -11.30 9.17
CA PHE A 151 5.61 -11.87 7.90
C PHE A 151 5.27 -13.36 7.75
N SER A 152 4.20 -13.83 8.40
CA SER A 152 3.66 -15.19 8.27
C SER A 152 3.11 -15.52 6.87
N GLY A 153 2.98 -14.49 6.02
CA GLY A 153 2.61 -14.62 4.61
C GLY A 153 1.14 -14.34 4.33
N LEU A 154 0.33 -14.02 5.34
CA LEU A 154 -1.07 -13.67 5.13
C LEU A 154 -1.21 -12.27 4.56
N VAL A 155 -1.97 -12.16 3.47
CA VAL A 155 -2.27 -10.90 2.76
C VAL A 155 -3.77 -10.78 2.61
N TYR A 156 -4.31 -9.64 3.06
CA TYR A 156 -5.70 -9.25 2.98
C TYR A 156 -5.85 -8.30 1.79
N LEU A 157 -6.69 -8.70 0.85
CA LEU A 157 -6.97 -7.96 -0.37
C LEU A 157 -8.41 -7.50 -0.30
N LYS A 158 -8.62 -6.19 -0.27
CA LYS A 158 -9.94 -5.58 -0.21
C LYS A 158 -10.27 -4.93 -1.54
N ASN A 159 -11.43 -5.21 -2.10
CA ASN A 159 -11.90 -4.61 -3.36
C ASN A 159 -12.60 -3.24 -3.10
N TYR A 160 -13.18 -2.63 -4.15
CA TYR A 160 -13.89 -1.34 -4.02
C TYR A 160 -15.34 -1.45 -3.52
N ASN A 161 -15.88 -2.67 -3.38
CA ASN A 161 -17.17 -2.99 -2.78
C ASN A 161 -17.06 -3.36 -1.28
N ASP A 162 -15.89 -3.12 -0.68
CA ASP A 162 -15.54 -3.50 0.69
C ASP A 162 -15.43 -5.00 0.99
N GLU A 163 -15.50 -5.86 -0.02
CA GLU A 163 -15.27 -7.30 0.11
C GLU A 163 -13.79 -7.60 0.26
N THR A 164 -13.46 -8.62 1.06
CA THR A 164 -12.08 -8.98 1.37
C THR A 164 -11.83 -10.46 1.15
N ILE A 165 -10.74 -10.79 0.46
CA ILE A 165 -10.18 -12.15 0.43
C ILE A 165 -8.83 -12.17 1.15
N THR A 166 -8.49 -13.32 1.70
CA THR A 166 -7.19 -13.55 2.33
C THR A 166 -6.43 -14.58 1.52
N ILE A 167 -5.22 -14.23 1.10
CA ILE A 167 -4.32 -15.15 0.40
C ILE A 167 -3.08 -15.42 1.26
N LYS A 168 -2.37 -16.50 0.94
CA LYS A 168 -1.11 -16.85 1.60
C LYS A 168 0.06 -16.85 0.62
N LEU A 169 0.97 -15.90 0.81
CA LEU A 169 2.20 -15.77 0.02
C LEU A 169 3.41 -16.25 0.82
N ASN A 170 4.38 -16.89 0.15
CA ASN A 170 5.69 -17.12 0.74
C ASN A 170 6.59 -15.90 0.47
N PHE A 171 6.64 -14.96 1.41
CA PHE A 171 7.39 -13.72 1.22
C PHE A 171 8.88 -13.91 0.95
N ASN A 172 9.50 -15.04 1.34
CA ASN A 172 10.89 -15.32 0.98
C ASN A 172 11.08 -15.68 -0.50
N LYS A 173 10.01 -16.14 -1.18
CA LYS A 173 10.01 -16.48 -2.61
C LYS A 173 9.43 -15.37 -3.50
N VAL A 174 8.82 -14.35 -2.90
CA VAL A 174 8.31 -13.18 -3.63
C VAL A 174 9.48 -12.36 -4.17
N ASN A 175 9.45 -12.08 -5.47
CA ASN A 175 10.42 -11.22 -6.14
C ASN A 175 10.48 -9.84 -5.45
N LYS A 176 11.68 -9.32 -5.21
CA LYS A 176 11.88 -8.04 -4.53
C LYS A 176 11.91 -6.95 -5.59
N LEU A 177 10.90 -6.08 -5.56
CA LEU A 177 10.69 -5.02 -6.53
C LEU A 177 10.79 -3.65 -5.86
N ASN A 178 11.50 -2.74 -6.50
CA ASN A 178 11.48 -1.32 -6.20
C ASN A 178 10.84 -0.51 -7.35
N ALA A 179 10.77 0.81 -7.18
CA ALA A 179 10.15 1.71 -8.15
C ALA A 179 10.85 1.70 -9.54
N ASP A 180 12.17 1.52 -9.56
CA ASP A 180 12.97 1.46 -10.79
C ASP A 180 12.75 0.12 -11.51
N ASP A 181 12.69 -1.00 -10.77
CA ASP A 181 12.40 -2.33 -11.33
C ASP A 181 11.05 -2.36 -12.04
N LEU A 182 10.05 -1.67 -11.46
CA LEU A 182 8.70 -1.53 -12.02
C LEU A 182 8.62 -0.50 -13.16
N ASN A 183 9.64 0.31 -13.39
CA ASN A 183 9.57 1.48 -14.26
C ASN A 183 8.36 2.38 -13.94
N LEU A 184 8.13 2.72 -12.67
CA LEU A 184 6.94 3.49 -12.26
C LEU A 184 6.80 4.84 -12.95
N LYS A 185 7.91 5.44 -13.40
CA LYS A 185 7.93 6.64 -14.26
C LYS A 185 7.15 6.47 -15.56
N ASP A 186 6.88 5.24 -15.98
CA ASP A 186 6.15 4.89 -17.19
C ASP A 186 4.69 4.51 -16.92
N SER A 187 4.28 4.41 -15.65
CA SER A 187 2.90 4.12 -15.24
C SER A 187 1.92 5.12 -15.85
N PHE A 188 0.91 4.57 -16.54
CA PHE A 188 -0.18 5.36 -17.10
C PHE A 188 -1.10 5.87 -15.98
N LEU A 189 -1.42 5.03 -14.99
CA LEU A 189 -2.32 5.40 -13.89
C LEU A 189 -1.73 6.51 -13.02
N LEU A 190 -0.46 6.39 -12.60
CA LEU A 190 0.18 7.41 -11.77
C LEU A 190 0.25 8.76 -12.47
N LYS A 191 0.63 8.77 -13.76
CA LYS A 191 0.63 9.99 -14.60
C LYS A 191 -0.77 10.59 -14.73
N SER A 192 -1.76 9.76 -15.03
CA SER A 192 -3.14 10.21 -15.26
C SER A 192 -3.80 10.78 -14.01
N MET A 193 -3.34 10.37 -12.82
CA MET A 193 -3.82 10.89 -11.54
C MET A 193 -3.00 12.08 -11.02
N ASP A 194 -1.95 12.48 -11.76
CA ASP A 194 -1.02 13.54 -11.37
C ASP A 194 -0.47 13.28 -9.96
N ILE A 195 -0.06 12.03 -9.76
CA ILE A 195 0.62 11.54 -8.56
C ILE A 195 2.11 11.57 -8.88
N ASN A 196 2.77 12.66 -8.48
CA ASN A 196 4.18 12.92 -8.80
C ASN A 196 5.14 12.55 -7.66
N ASP A 197 4.62 12.03 -6.54
CA ASP A 197 5.38 11.80 -5.31
C ASP A 197 5.05 10.44 -4.68
N ASN A 198 6.02 9.82 -3.99
CA ASN A 198 5.90 8.51 -3.30
C ASN A 198 4.85 8.51 -2.17
N SER A 199 4.20 9.66 -1.93
CA SER A 199 3.01 9.81 -1.10
C SER A 199 1.83 8.91 -1.50
N PHE A 200 1.84 8.27 -2.68
CA PHE A 200 0.79 7.31 -3.06
C PHE A 200 0.67 6.14 -2.07
N LEU A 201 1.76 5.75 -1.40
CA LEU A 201 1.76 4.74 -0.32
C LEU A 201 0.97 5.17 0.93
N ARG A 202 0.65 6.47 1.05
CA ARG A 202 -0.25 6.99 2.09
C ARG A 202 -1.72 6.79 1.71
N TYR A 203 -2.01 6.44 0.46
CA TYR A 203 -3.34 6.10 -0.02
C TYR A 203 -3.43 4.59 -0.16
N ASN A 204 -4.56 4.01 0.25
CA ASN A 204 -4.76 2.57 0.23
C ASN A 204 -4.74 1.97 -1.20
N SER A 205 -5.04 2.80 -2.21
CA SER A 205 -4.87 2.50 -3.64
C SER A 205 -4.84 3.76 -4.50
N VAL A 206 -4.19 3.71 -5.66
CA VAL A 206 -4.09 4.83 -6.62
C VAL A 206 -5.47 5.38 -6.99
N LEU A 207 -6.48 4.55 -7.25
CA LEU A 207 -7.81 5.06 -7.63
C LEU A 207 -8.53 5.81 -6.50
N THR A 208 -8.20 5.51 -5.24
CA THR A 208 -8.80 6.22 -4.09
C THR A 208 -8.27 7.66 -3.95
N SER A 209 -7.08 7.95 -4.49
CA SER A 209 -6.52 9.31 -4.51
C SER A 209 -7.40 10.31 -5.28
N PHE A 210 -8.19 9.82 -6.25
CA PHE A 210 -9.15 10.62 -7.03
C PHE A 210 -10.21 11.31 -6.16
N LYS A 211 -10.55 10.74 -4.98
CA LYS A 211 -11.52 11.34 -4.04
C LYS A 211 -11.01 12.62 -3.35
N SER A 212 -9.69 12.90 -3.38
CA SER A 212 -9.11 14.02 -2.64
C SER A 212 -9.09 15.36 -3.41
N LYS A 213 -9.02 15.34 -4.74
CA LYS A 213 -8.90 16.58 -5.55
C LYS A 213 -10.22 17.36 -5.66
N GLU A 214 -11.38 16.72 -5.68
CA GLU A 214 -12.67 17.44 -5.78
C GLU A 214 -13.09 18.13 -4.47
N LYS A 215 -12.77 17.56 -3.30
CA LYS A 215 -13.05 18.24 -2.02
C LYS A 215 -12.27 19.55 -1.85
N ASN A 216 -11.07 19.65 -2.44
CA ASN A 216 -10.26 20.87 -2.38
C ASN A 216 -10.75 21.97 -3.34
N ASN A 217 -11.46 21.63 -4.42
CA ASN A 217 -12.01 22.62 -5.37
C ASN A 217 -13.41 23.13 -5.01
N MET A 218 -14.20 22.39 -4.21
CA MET A 218 -15.45 22.92 -3.63
C MET A 218 -15.22 23.83 -2.41
N ASN A 219 -14.18 23.57 -1.61
CA ASN A 219 -13.87 24.39 -0.43
C ASN A 219 -13.37 25.81 -0.76
N ASN A 220 -12.98 26.07 -2.02
CA ASN A 220 -12.56 27.40 -2.48
C ASN A 220 -13.66 28.20 -3.21
N ARG A 221 -14.92 27.72 -3.22
CA ARG A 221 -16.04 28.45 -3.84
C ARG A 221 -17.28 28.64 -2.95
N VAL A 222 -17.26 28.17 -1.70
CA VAL A 222 -18.31 28.49 -0.73
C VAL A 222 -17.66 29.11 0.51
N GLY A 223 -17.63 30.44 0.52
CA GLY A 223 -17.40 31.20 1.74
C GLY A 223 -18.54 30.95 2.73
N LYS A 224 -18.17 30.85 4.01
CA LYS A 224 -19.01 30.84 5.21
C LYS A 224 -20.05 29.71 5.33
N SER A 225 -19.72 28.80 6.26
CA SER A 225 -20.61 28.19 7.25
C SER A 225 -22.02 27.79 6.83
N GLU A 226 -22.25 26.49 6.73
CA GLU A 226 -23.32 25.83 7.48
C GLU A 226 -22.88 24.38 7.69
N ALA A 227 -22.94 23.91 8.95
CA ALA A 227 -22.68 22.51 9.28
C ALA A 227 -23.66 21.63 8.51
N PRO A 228 -23.29 20.40 8.07
CA PRO A 228 -24.27 19.50 7.48
C PRO A 228 -25.36 19.23 8.52
N ALA A 229 -26.55 19.78 8.26
CA ALA A 229 -27.76 19.39 8.96
C ALA A 229 -28.01 17.91 8.65
N THR A 230 -28.17 17.11 9.69
CA THR A 230 -28.52 15.67 9.66
C THR A 230 -27.42 14.70 9.22
N ILE A 231 -26.79 14.07 10.22
CA ILE A 231 -26.19 12.72 10.09
C ILE A 231 -27.39 11.75 10.16
N ALA A 232 -27.90 11.31 9.01
CA ALA A 232 -28.92 10.27 8.98
C ALA A 232 -28.30 8.95 9.43
N ALA A 233 -28.69 8.43 10.59
CA ALA A 233 -28.43 7.05 10.96
C ALA A 233 -29.24 6.15 10.01
N HIS A 234 -28.59 5.20 9.34
CA HIS A 234 -29.29 4.20 8.53
C HIS A 234 -29.93 3.19 9.49
N LEU A 235 -31.21 3.37 9.79
CA LEU A 235 -32.00 2.41 10.56
C LEU A 235 -32.46 1.27 9.63
N PRO A 236 -32.67 0.05 10.14
CA PRO A 236 -33.28 -1.04 9.38
C PRO A 236 -34.63 -0.60 8.75
N GLU A 237 -34.99 -1.14 7.59
CA GLU A 237 -36.23 -0.75 6.89
C GLU A 237 -37.47 -0.92 7.79
N GLY A 238 -38.19 0.19 8.01
CA GLY A 238 -39.43 0.23 8.77
C GLY A 238 -39.32 0.70 10.22
N GLU A 239 -38.11 1.03 10.71
CA GLU A 239 -37.91 1.61 12.04
C GLU A 239 -37.63 3.12 11.97
N GLU A 240 -38.46 3.92 12.66
CA GLU A 240 -38.23 5.34 12.90
C GLU A 240 -37.84 5.55 14.37
N LEU A 241 -36.80 6.33 14.63
CA LEU A 241 -36.45 6.72 16.00
C LEU A 241 -37.55 7.61 16.57
N THR A 242 -37.94 7.34 17.81
CA THR A 242 -38.79 8.25 18.59
C THR A 242 -38.06 9.57 18.86
N GLU A 243 -38.80 10.64 19.13
CA GLU A 243 -38.22 11.95 19.47
C GLU A 243 -37.25 11.87 20.67
N GLU A 244 -37.52 10.96 21.60
CA GLU A 244 -36.69 10.74 22.79
C GLU A 244 -35.37 10.04 22.45
N GLU A 245 -35.39 9.02 21.58
CA GLU A 245 -34.18 8.33 21.11
C GLU A 245 -33.32 9.26 20.24
N GLN A 246 -33.95 10.07 19.38
CA GLN A 246 -33.24 11.07 18.57
C GLN A 246 -32.53 12.10 19.45
N LYS A 247 -33.15 12.51 20.57
CA LYS A 247 -32.56 13.42 21.55
C LYS A 247 -31.37 12.77 22.26
N GLN A 248 -31.49 11.51 22.69
CA GLN A 248 -30.40 10.78 23.33
C GLN A 248 -29.18 10.60 22.40
N LEU A 249 -29.43 10.32 21.12
CA LEU A 249 -28.37 10.23 20.11
C LEU A 249 -27.62 11.56 19.96
N ASN A 250 -28.37 12.67 19.90
CA ASN A 250 -27.78 14.01 19.81
C ASN A 250 -26.93 14.34 21.05
N ASP A 251 -27.42 14.01 22.25
CA ASP A 251 -26.70 14.24 23.50
C ASP A 251 -25.39 13.41 23.55
N TYR A 252 -25.42 12.17 23.08
CA TYR A 252 -24.23 11.31 23.00
C TYR A 252 -23.19 11.82 22.01
N ILE A 253 -23.61 12.31 20.84
CA ILE A 253 -22.71 12.94 19.87
C ILE A 253 -22.02 14.16 20.48
N GLN A 254 -22.76 15.03 21.17
CA GLN A 254 -22.19 16.20 21.84
C GLN A 254 -21.20 15.81 22.94
N PHE A 255 -21.51 14.77 23.72
CA PHE A 255 -20.57 14.22 24.70
C PHE A 255 -19.25 13.75 24.06
N LEU A 256 -19.30 12.99 22.96
CA LEU A 256 -18.11 12.53 22.25
C LEU A 256 -17.27 13.68 21.68
N LEU A 257 -17.92 14.73 21.15
CA LEU A 257 -17.24 15.93 20.66
C LEU A 257 -16.51 16.65 21.81
N SER A 258 -17.16 16.79 22.97
CA SER A 258 -16.55 17.41 24.16
C SER A 258 -15.31 16.66 24.69
N LYS A 259 -15.23 15.35 24.43
CA LYS A 259 -14.09 14.49 24.80
C LYS A 259 -12.90 14.62 23.84
N ARG A 260 -13.11 15.10 22.61
CA ARG A 260 -12.04 15.29 21.61
C ARG A 260 -11.34 16.64 21.74
N GLU A 261 -11.97 17.61 22.40
CA GLU A 261 -11.42 18.95 22.64
C GLU A 261 -10.60 19.06 23.95
N LYS A 262 -10.17 17.91 24.52
CA LYS A 262 -9.24 17.82 25.66
C LYS A 262 -8.08 16.89 25.32
#